data_AF-A0A9E5KL00-F1
#
_entry.id   AF-A0A9E5KL00-F1
#
_cell.length_a   1.000
_cell.length_b   1.000
_cell.length_c   1.000
_cell.angle_alpha   90.00
_cell.angle_beta   90.00
_cell.angle_gamma   90.00
#
_symmetry.space_group_name_H-M   'P 1'
#
loop_
_entity.id
_entity.type
_entity.pdbx_description
1 polymer ?
#
loop_
_entity_poly.entity_id
_entity_poly.type
_entity_poly.pdbx_seq_one_letter_code
_entity_poly.pdbx_strand_id
1 'polypeptide(L)'
;MPIPLFLGLDIGTSSLKALIATAEGTPVAHASVEYPLSTPRPEWSEQDPDDWVRAAHVATRAALATAVRRGHTDAAHRIAGIGFSGQMHGATFVDRTNTPLRPCILWNDARSADECERLDRDIGRETIVARTGNLSLIHISEPT
;
A
#
# COMPACT_ATOMS: atom_id res chain seq x y z
N MET A 1 -7.73 16.91 -29.36
CA MET A 1 -8.05 15.81 -28.43
C MET A 1 -8.03 16.37 -27.02
N PRO A 2 -8.93 15.93 -26.11
CA PRO A 2 -8.86 16.37 -24.71
C PRO A 2 -7.51 15.96 -24.08
N ILE A 3 -6.97 16.81 -23.20
CA ILE A 3 -5.68 16.54 -22.53
C ILE A 3 -5.83 15.26 -21.68
N PRO A 4 -4.98 14.24 -21.86
CA PRO A 4 -5.05 13.02 -21.07
C PRO A 4 -4.79 13.29 -19.59
N LEU A 5 -5.45 12.52 -18.74
CA LEU A 5 -5.30 12.56 -17.29
C LEU A 5 -4.76 11.21 -16.79
N PHE A 6 -4.12 11.25 -15.63
CA PHE A 6 -3.54 10.07 -14.98
C PHE A 6 -4.03 10.00 -13.54
N LEU A 7 -4.40 8.80 -13.10
CA LEU A 7 -4.77 8.52 -11.72
C LEU A 7 -3.58 7.90 -10.99
N GLY A 8 -3.08 8.53 -9.94
CA GLY A 8 -2.15 7.94 -8.98
C GLY A 8 -2.89 7.48 -7.73
N LEU A 9 -2.66 6.24 -7.30
CA LEU A 9 -3.10 5.74 -6.00
C LEU A 9 -1.87 5.49 -5.11
N ASP A 10 -1.89 6.02 -3.89
CA ASP A 10 -0.84 5.83 -2.89
C ASP A 10 -1.44 5.15 -1.64
N ILE A 11 -1.12 3.87 -1.45
CA ILE A 11 -1.59 3.04 -0.34
C ILE A 11 -0.65 3.25 0.87
N GLY A 12 -0.96 4.24 1.71
CA GLY A 12 -0.16 4.53 2.90
C GLY A 12 -0.49 3.64 4.10
N THR A 13 0.21 3.84 5.22
CA THR A 13 -0.08 3.13 6.46
C THR A 13 -1.36 3.62 7.13
N SER A 14 -1.75 4.89 6.98
CA SER A 14 -2.95 5.44 7.66
C SER A 14 -4.09 5.78 6.71
N SER A 15 -3.79 5.94 5.42
CA SER A 15 -4.75 6.35 4.42
C SER A 15 -4.30 6.03 3.01
N LEU A 16 -5.28 5.85 2.13
CA LEU A 16 -5.08 5.78 0.70
C LEU A 16 -5.40 7.13 0.08
N LYS A 17 -4.49 7.60 -0.76
CA LYS A 17 -4.63 8.86 -1.49
C LYS A 17 -4.83 8.59 -2.97
N ALA A 18 -5.78 9.29 -3.58
CA ALA A 18 -5.98 9.33 -5.02
C ALA A 18 -5.62 10.71 -5.54
N LEU A 19 -4.81 10.78 -6.61
CA LEU A 19 -4.41 12.00 -7.29
C LEU A 19 -4.78 11.88 -8.77
N ILE A 20 -5.46 12.87 -9.32
CA ILE A 20 -5.66 13.02 -10.77
C ILE A 20 -4.75 14.16 -11.22
N ALA A 21 -3.91 13.90 -12.22
CA ALA A 21 -2.98 14.89 -12.77
C ALA A 21 -2.96 14.86 -14.32
N THR A 22 -2.45 15.92 -14.94
CA THR A 22 -2.19 15.96 -16.39
C THR A 22 -0.92 15.18 -16.75
N ALA A 23 -0.65 15.00 -18.05
CA ALA A 23 0.57 14.35 -18.54
C ALA A 23 1.86 15.06 -18.09
N GLU A 24 1.79 16.37 -17.87
CA GLU A 24 2.89 17.21 -17.39
C GLU A 24 3.03 17.15 -15.86
N GLY A 25 2.24 16.33 -15.17
CA GLY A 25 2.25 16.20 -13.71
C GLY A 25 1.48 17.30 -12.98
N THR A 26 0.67 18.11 -13.66
CA THR A 26 -0.10 19.17 -13.01
C THR A 26 -1.29 18.58 -12.24
N PRO A 27 -1.41 18.79 -10.91
CA PRO A 27 -2.53 18.27 -10.13
C PRO A 27 -3.88 18.89 -10.54
N VAL A 28 -4.87 18.04 -10.81
CA VAL A 28 -6.25 18.42 -11.13
C VAL A 28 -7.16 18.28 -9.91
N ALA A 29 -7.09 17.12 -9.24
CA ALA A 29 -7.90 16.80 -8.06
C ALA A 29 -7.22 15.73 -7.22
N HIS A 30 -7.53 15.69 -5.92
CA HIS A 30 -7.08 14.61 -5.05
C HIS A 30 -8.14 14.29 -4.00
N ALA A 31 -8.03 13.11 -3.40
CA ALA A 31 -8.81 12.69 -2.25
C ALA A 31 -7.99 11.75 -1.36
N SER A 32 -8.37 11.64 -0.10
CA SER A 32 -7.76 10.71 0.86
C SER A 32 -8.85 10.00 1.65
N VAL A 33 -8.64 8.72 1.92
CA VAL A 33 -9.55 7.88 2.72
C VAL A 33 -8.71 7.15 3.76
N GLU A 34 -9.03 7.37 5.02
CA GLU A 34 -8.40 6.68 6.15
C GLU A 34 -8.99 5.29 6.34
N TYR A 35 -8.19 4.39 6.93
CA TYR A 35 -8.59 3.05 7.35
C TYR A 35 -7.90 2.68 8.66
N PRO A 36 -8.49 1.74 9.44
CA PRO A 36 -7.95 1.40 10.74
C PRO A 36 -6.59 0.72 10.66
N LEU A 37 -5.83 0.86 11.74
CA LEU A 37 -4.67 0.04 12.06
C LEU A 37 -5.05 -0.85 13.25
N SER A 38 -4.81 -2.16 13.13
CA SER A 38 -5.07 -3.12 14.19
C SER A 38 -3.78 -3.44 14.96
N THR A 39 -3.84 -3.37 16.29
CA THR A 39 -2.73 -3.73 17.19
C THR A 39 -3.21 -4.79 18.19
N PRO A 40 -3.45 -6.04 17.73
CA PRO A 40 -4.13 -7.05 18.54
C PRO A 40 -3.31 -7.52 19.76
N ARG A 41 -2.00 -7.30 19.73
CA ARG A 41 -1.04 -7.60 20.81
C ARG A 41 0.06 -6.53 20.83
N PRO A 42 0.81 -6.39 21.94
CA PRO A 42 2.04 -5.61 21.94
C PRO A 42 2.95 -6.04 20.79
N GLU A 43 3.59 -5.07 20.13
CA GLU A 43 4.46 -5.27 18.98
C GLU A 43 3.79 -5.82 17.71
N TRP A 44 2.46 -6.02 17.69
CA TRP A 44 1.74 -6.47 16.50
C TRP A 44 1.08 -5.29 15.79
N SER A 45 1.20 -5.24 14.47
CA SER A 45 0.67 -4.19 13.61
C SER A 45 0.08 -4.81 12.34
N GLU A 46 -1.24 -4.71 12.18
CA GLU A 46 -1.99 -5.39 11.13
C GLU A 46 -3.00 -4.48 10.43
N GLN A 47 -3.29 -4.79 9.16
CA GLN A 47 -4.37 -4.17 8.38
C GLN A 47 -5.18 -5.20 7.61
N ASP A 48 -6.48 -4.94 7.46
CA ASP A 48 -7.33 -5.71 6.54
C ASP A 48 -7.05 -5.27 5.09
N PRO A 49 -6.56 -6.15 4.20
CA PRO A 49 -6.34 -5.78 2.80
C PRO A 49 -7.60 -5.31 2.08
N ASP A 50 -8.79 -5.76 2.51
CA ASP A 50 -10.04 -5.32 1.91
C ASP A 50 -10.33 -3.84 2.22
N ASP A 51 -9.80 -3.28 3.32
CA ASP A 51 -9.87 -1.84 3.59
C ASP A 51 -9.13 -1.02 2.54
N TRP A 52 -8.00 -1.50 2.02
CA TRP A 52 -7.26 -0.80 0.97
C TRP A 52 -8.05 -0.76 -0.33
N VAL A 53 -8.70 -1.87 -0.70
CA VAL A 53 -9.54 -1.95 -1.90
C VAL A 53 -10.75 -1.03 -1.76
N ARG A 54 -11.44 -1.08 -0.61
CA ARG A 54 -12.55 -0.16 -0.29
C ARG A 54 -12.10 1.30 -0.40
N ALA A 55 -10.99 1.65 0.24
CA ALA A 55 -10.44 3.00 0.25
C ALA A 55 -10.03 3.46 -1.16
N ALA A 56 -9.49 2.58 -2.00
CA ALA A 56 -9.11 2.87 -3.38
C ALA A 56 -10.32 3.30 -4.21
N HIS A 57 -11.43 2.56 -4.10
CA HIS A 57 -12.68 2.90 -4.77
C HIS A 57 -13.25 4.22 -4.27
N VAL A 58 -13.30 4.42 -2.95
CA VAL A 58 -13.85 5.65 -2.35
C VAL A 58 -13.02 6.87 -2.72
N ALA A 59 -11.69 6.80 -2.59
CA ALA A 59 -10.78 7.89 -2.92
C ALA A 59 -10.83 8.23 -4.41
N THR A 60 -10.86 7.22 -5.29
CA THR A 60 -10.99 7.45 -6.74
C THR A 60 -12.28 8.19 -7.08
N ARG A 61 -13.42 7.75 -6.53
CA ARG A 61 -14.72 8.41 -6.76
C ARG A 61 -14.72 9.84 -6.22
N ALA A 62 -14.11 10.07 -5.06
CA ALA A 62 -14.01 11.40 -4.46
C ALA A 62 -13.09 12.35 -5.27
N ALA A 63 -11.98 11.84 -5.81
CA ALA A 63 -11.08 12.60 -6.67
C ALA A 63 -11.77 12.97 -7.99
N LEU A 64 -12.47 12.03 -8.63
CA LEU A 64 -13.26 12.29 -9.84
C LEU A 64 -14.37 13.31 -9.60
N ALA A 65 -15.13 13.17 -8.51
CA ALA A 65 -16.16 14.15 -8.15
C ALA A 65 -15.57 15.55 -7.94
N THR A 66 -14.38 15.64 -7.34
CA THR A 66 -13.65 16.90 -7.19
C THR A 66 -13.20 17.47 -8.54
N ALA A 67 -12.72 16.64 -9.46
CA ALA A 67 -12.35 17.06 -10.81
C ALA A 67 -13.55 17.62 -11.58
N VAL A 68 -14.71 16.95 -11.50
CA VAL A 68 -15.97 17.42 -12.11
C VAL A 68 -16.38 18.78 -11.56
N ARG A 69 -16.34 18.98 -10.23
CA ARG A 69 -16.62 20.29 -9.62
C ARG A 69 -15.65 21.40 -10.05
N ARG A 70 -14.46 21.04 -10.51
CA ARG A 70 -13.43 21.95 -11.03
C ARG A 70 -13.50 22.16 -12.55
N GLY A 71 -14.58 21.70 -13.20
CA GLY A 71 -14.80 21.91 -14.63
C GLY A 71 -14.27 20.79 -15.53
N HIS A 72 -13.72 19.71 -14.97
CA HIS A 72 -13.31 18.52 -15.72
C HIS A 72 -14.45 17.49 -15.75
N THR A 73 -15.57 17.84 -16.40
CA THR A 73 -16.80 17.01 -16.43
C THR A 73 -16.60 15.64 -17.10
N ASP A 74 -15.62 15.54 -17.99
CA ASP A 74 -15.24 14.34 -18.72
C ASP A 74 -14.02 13.61 -18.14
N ALA A 75 -13.57 13.98 -16.92
CA ALA A 75 -12.32 13.48 -16.32
C ALA A 75 -12.18 11.95 -16.36
N ALA A 76 -13.26 11.23 -16.04
CA ALA A 76 -13.26 9.76 -16.04
C ALA A 76 -12.93 9.16 -17.42
N HIS A 77 -13.43 9.76 -18.51
CA HIS A 77 -13.18 9.30 -19.88
C HIS A 77 -11.78 9.67 -20.38
N ARG A 78 -11.09 10.57 -19.68
CA ARG A 78 -9.75 11.05 -20.01
C ARG A 78 -8.63 10.36 -19.24
N ILE A 79 -8.96 9.49 -18.27
CA ILE A 79 -7.95 8.71 -17.57
C ILE A 79 -7.29 7.76 -18.56
N ALA A 80 -6.06 8.09 -18.95
CA ALA A 80 -5.26 7.33 -19.91
C ALA A 80 -4.39 6.26 -19.24
N GLY A 81 -4.19 6.35 -17.93
CA GLY A 81 -3.41 5.38 -17.16
C GLY A 81 -3.62 5.53 -15.65
N ILE A 82 -3.31 4.44 -14.95
CA ILE A 82 -3.33 4.37 -13.48
C ILE A 82 -1.93 3.96 -13.00
N GLY A 83 -1.36 4.75 -12.09
CA GLY A 83 -0.14 4.43 -11.37
C GLY A 83 -0.44 4.11 -9.91
N PHE A 84 0.34 3.23 -9.31
CA PHE A 84 0.18 2.82 -7.91
C PHE A 84 1.51 2.93 -7.18
N SER A 85 1.43 3.38 -5.93
CA SER A 85 2.45 3.36 -4.90
C SER A 85 1.84 2.74 -3.65
N GLY A 86 2.67 2.22 -2.75
CA GLY A 86 2.16 1.71 -1.49
C GLY A 86 3.25 1.51 -0.45
N GLN A 87 2.80 1.26 0.78
CA GLN A 87 3.64 0.84 1.88
C GLN A 87 4.45 -0.42 1.49
N MET A 88 5.75 -0.40 1.80
CA MET A 88 6.66 -1.52 1.57
C MET A 88 6.56 -2.55 2.71
N HIS A 89 7.03 -3.77 2.47
CA HIS A 89 7.24 -4.84 3.46
C HIS A 89 6.02 -5.45 4.18
N GLY A 90 4.78 -5.16 3.76
CA GLY A 90 3.61 -5.86 4.27
C GLY A 90 3.52 -7.32 3.78
N ALA A 91 3.17 -8.26 4.66
CA ALA A 91 2.91 -9.65 4.31
C ALA A 91 1.40 -9.92 4.16
N THR A 92 0.91 -9.95 2.92
CA THR A 92 -0.49 -10.29 2.61
C THR A 92 -0.56 -11.70 2.03
N PHE A 93 -1.19 -12.62 2.76
CA PHE A 93 -1.41 -13.99 2.31
C PHE A 93 -2.79 -14.11 1.69
N VAL A 94 -2.87 -14.62 0.46
CA VAL A 94 -4.12 -14.82 -0.26
C VAL A 94 -4.27 -16.25 -0.73
N ASP A 95 -5.51 -16.69 -0.90
CA ASP A 95 -5.80 -17.96 -1.55
C ASP A 95 -5.73 -17.87 -3.09
N ARG A 96 -6.07 -18.97 -3.78
CA ARG A 96 -6.09 -19.04 -5.26
C ARG A 96 -7.09 -18.10 -5.93
N THR A 97 -8.02 -17.53 -5.17
CA THR A 97 -9.04 -16.59 -5.63
C THR A 97 -8.70 -15.14 -5.27
N ASN A 98 -7.49 -14.90 -4.74
CA ASN A 98 -7.03 -13.62 -4.20
C ASN A 98 -7.81 -13.14 -2.96
N THR A 99 -8.44 -14.05 -2.22
CA THR A 99 -9.09 -13.70 -0.95
C THR A 99 -8.05 -13.68 0.17
N PRO A 100 -7.96 -12.58 0.97
CA PRO A 100 -7.08 -12.53 2.12
C PRO A 100 -7.36 -13.65 3.12
N LEU A 101 -6.33 -14.40 3.52
CA LEU A 101 -6.42 -15.49 4.49
C LEU A 101 -6.41 -14.99 5.94
N ARG A 102 -5.90 -13.78 6.15
CA ARG A 102 -5.75 -13.10 7.44
C ARG A 102 -5.45 -11.61 7.21
N PRO A 103 -5.51 -10.76 8.25
CA PRO A 103 -4.96 -9.41 8.18
C PRO A 103 -3.49 -9.43 7.73
N CYS A 104 -3.11 -8.46 6.90
CA CYS A 104 -1.73 -8.21 6.50
C CYS A 104 -0.89 -7.91 7.73
N ILE A 105 0.28 -8.54 7.86
CA ILE A 105 1.29 -8.18 8.84
C ILE A 105 2.06 -6.99 8.28
N LEU A 106 2.03 -5.85 8.96
CA LEU A 106 2.69 -4.64 8.47
C LEU A 106 4.18 -4.63 8.76
N TRP A 107 4.89 -3.74 8.07
CA TRP A 107 6.32 -3.52 8.21
C TRP A 107 6.76 -3.08 9.61
N ASN A 108 5.86 -2.53 10.43
CA ASN A 108 6.19 -2.12 11.80
C ASN A 108 5.75 -3.17 12.84
N ASP A 109 5.40 -4.37 12.39
CA ASP A 109 5.14 -5.52 13.24
C ASP A 109 6.47 -6.16 13.67
N ALA A 110 6.55 -6.58 14.94
CA ALA A 110 7.73 -7.19 15.51
C ALA A 110 7.51 -8.59 16.11
N ARG A 111 6.46 -9.29 15.66
CA ARG A 111 6.17 -10.65 16.11
C ARG A 111 7.23 -11.69 15.70
N SER A 112 8.10 -11.36 14.74
CA SER A 112 9.11 -12.28 14.18
C SER A 112 10.50 -12.10 14.79
N ALA A 113 10.61 -11.41 15.93
CA ALA A 113 11.88 -11.10 16.56
C ALA A 113 12.72 -12.35 16.88
N ASP A 114 12.09 -13.38 17.47
CA ASP A 114 12.76 -14.64 17.83
C ASP A 114 13.24 -15.39 16.58
N GLU A 115 12.45 -15.38 15.49
CA GLU A 115 12.84 -15.97 14.21
C GLU A 115 14.03 -15.23 13.59
N CYS A 116 14.05 -13.91 13.64
CA CYS A 116 15.17 -13.10 13.15
C CYS A 116 16.46 -13.37 13.93
N GLU A 117 16.38 -13.46 15.26
CA GLU A 117 17.53 -13.83 16.10
C GLU A 117 18.05 -15.23 15.77
N ARG A 118 17.14 -16.17 15.50
CA ARG A 118 17.50 -17.52 15.07
C ARG A 118 18.22 -17.50 13.72
N LEU A 119 17.72 -16.76 12.73
CA LEU A 119 18.34 -16.69 11.40
C LEU A 119 19.73 -16.03 11.45
N ASP A 120 19.86 -14.96 12.23
CA ASP A 120 21.14 -14.31 12.49
C ASP A 120 22.17 -15.27 13.08
N ARG A 121 21.74 -16.16 13.99
CA ARG A 121 22.61 -17.17 14.61
C ARG A 121 22.94 -18.32 13.66
N ASP A 122 21.96 -18.84 12.93
CA ASP A 122 22.09 -20.08 12.17
C ASP A 122 22.73 -19.85 10.77
N ILE A 123 22.46 -18.70 10.14
CA ILE A 123 22.96 -18.33 8.80
C ILE A 123 24.14 -17.34 8.88
N GLY A 124 24.16 -16.50 9.91
CA GLY A 124 25.14 -15.44 10.10
C GLY A 124 24.71 -14.13 9.43
N ARG A 125 24.75 -13.03 10.21
CA ARG A 125 24.38 -11.68 9.77
C ARG A 125 25.07 -11.23 8.48
N GLU A 126 26.37 -11.48 8.37
CA GLU A 126 27.16 -11.10 7.19
C GLU A 126 26.67 -11.81 5.92
N THR A 127 26.35 -13.10 6.03
CA THR A 127 25.78 -13.90 4.94
C THR A 127 24.43 -13.34 4.49
N ILE A 128 23.57 -12.95 5.44
CA ILE A 128 22.24 -12.42 5.15
C ILE A 128 22.37 -11.08 4.42
N VAL A 129 23.16 -10.14 4.96
CA VAL A 129 23.41 -8.83 4.32
C VAL A 129 24.00 -8.99 2.92
N ALA A 130 24.97 -9.89 2.75
CA ALA A 130 25.59 -10.12 1.44
C ALA A 130 24.61 -10.64 0.38
N ARG A 131 23.53 -11.33 0.78
CA ARG A 131 22.54 -11.92 -0.12
C ARG A 131 21.30 -11.06 -0.34
N THR A 132 20.83 -10.38 0.70
CA THR A 132 19.55 -9.66 0.69
C THR A 132 19.72 -8.14 0.66
N GLY A 133 20.93 -7.64 0.90
CA GLY A 133 21.21 -6.22 1.10
C GLY A 133 20.68 -5.65 2.42
N ASN A 134 20.14 -6.50 3.30
CA ASN A 134 19.50 -6.11 4.56
C ASN A 134 19.93 -7.04 5.70
N LEU A 135 19.79 -6.59 6.96
CA LEU A 135 19.85 -7.49 8.12
C LEU A 135 18.62 -8.41 8.15
N SER A 136 18.62 -9.42 9.02
CA SER A 136 17.36 -10.08 9.40
C SER A 136 16.47 -9.04 10.03
N LEU A 137 15.45 -8.61 9.30
CA LEU A 137 14.54 -7.57 9.76
C LEU A 137 13.36 -8.24 10.42
N ILE A 138 13.14 -7.89 11.69
CA ILE A 138 11.97 -8.17 12.53
C ILE A 138 10.63 -7.84 11.81
N HIS A 139 10.74 -7.09 10.71
CA HIS A 139 9.75 -6.37 9.94
C HIS A 139 9.55 -6.90 8.51
N ILE A 140 10.31 -7.92 8.09
CA ILE A 140 10.15 -8.56 6.77
C ILE A 140 9.25 -9.78 6.90
N SER A 141 8.48 -10.02 5.85
CA SER A 141 7.74 -11.24 5.56
C SER A 141 8.67 -12.44 5.35
N GLU A 142 9.46 -12.83 6.35
CA GLU A 142 10.15 -14.11 6.30
C GLU A 142 9.13 -15.22 6.61
N PRO A 143 9.11 -16.31 5.83
CA PRO A 143 8.17 -17.39 6.07
C PRO A 143 8.45 -18.00 7.45
N THR A 144 7.44 -17.98 8.30
CA THR A 144 7.36 -18.78 9.52
C THR A 144 7.09 -20.25 9.19
#